data_AF-A0A6G0VSL3-F1
#
_entry.id   AF-A0A6G0VSL3-F1
#
_cell.length_a   1.000
_cell.length_b   1.000
_cell.length_c   1.000
_cell.angle_alpha   90.00
_cell.angle_beta   90.00
_cell.angle_gamma   90.00
#
_symmetry.space_group_name_H-M   'P 1'
#
loop_
_entity.id
_entity.type
_entity.pdbx_description
1 polymer ?
#
loop_
_entity_poly.entity_id
_entity_poly.type
_entity_poly.pdbx_seq_one_letter_code
_entity_poly.pdbx_strand_id
1 'polypeptide(L)'
;GFSQVCKTTFQNILGIKHRFLQTLQLKKKEGLSVYKDVRSDNAKRTSFSSENRQQIIDHVNSFPRDISHYGRSKSEKEYLSPDLNYSRFQLRFSNLSFRRPRVDTCRTCDMLNL
;
A
#
# COMPACT_ATOMS: atom_id res chain seq x y z
N GLY A 1 45.03 -1.71 -7.87
CA GLY A 1 45.24 -0.25 -7.86
C GLY A 1 43.90 0.44 -8.02
N PHE A 2 43.67 1.55 -7.34
CA PHE A 2 42.42 2.31 -7.48
C PHE A 2 42.69 3.54 -8.35
N SER A 3 42.00 3.64 -9.49
CA SER A 3 42.08 4.83 -10.35
C SER A 3 41.20 5.94 -9.77
N GLN A 4 41.77 7.12 -9.57
CA GLN A 4 40.99 8.30 -9.24
C GLN A 4 40.24 8.78 -10.48
N VAL A 5 38.95 9.07 -10.30
CA VAL A 5 38.07 9.59 -11.35
C VAL A 5 37.36 10.84 -10.84
N CYS A 6 37.12 11.80 -11.74
CA CYS A 6 36.34 12.98 -11.43
C CYS A 6 34.92 12.57 -11.00
N LYS A 7 34.49 13.10 -9.85
CA LYS A 7 33.18 12.83 -9.26
C LYS A 7 32.02 13.15 -10.23
N THR A 8 32.13 14.26 -10.95
CA THR A 8 31.10 14.71 -11.90
C THR A 8 31.01 13.77 -13.10
N THR A 9 32.16 13.39 -13.65
CA THR A 9 32.23 12.42 -14.76
C THR A 9 31.64 11.06 -14.35
N PHE A 10 31.97 10.57 -13.15
CA PHE A 10 31.41 9.33 -12.61
C PHE A 10 29.87 9.37 -12.46
N GLN A 11 29.34 10.49 -11.96
CA GLN A 11 27.88 10.70 -11.84
C GLN A 11 27.20 10.68 -13.20
N ASN A 12 27.75 11.39 -14.17
CA ASN A 12 27.15 11.53 -15.50
C ASN A 12 27.19 10.21 -16.28
N ILE A 13 28.32 9.50 -16.24
CA ILE A 13 28.47 8.22 -16.95
C ILE A 13 27.50 7.16 -16.40
N LEU A 14 27.35 7.08 -15.07
CA LEU A 14 26.50 6.07 -14.45
C LEU A 14 25.06 6.54 -14.23
N GLY A 15 24.73 7.80 -14.56
CA GLY A 15 23.42 8.38 -14.31
C GLY A 15 23.04 8.46 -12.81
N ILE A 16 24.04 8.50 -11.94
CA ILE A 16 23.84 8.41 -10.48
C ILE A 16 23.77 9.80 -9.87
N LYS A 17 22.73 10.05 -9.07
CA LYS A 17 22.58 11.31 -8.32
C LYS A 17 23.63 11.42 -7.21
N HIS A 18 24.11 12.64 -6.98
CA HIS A 18 25.05 12.97 -5.90
C HIS A 18 24.69 12.37 -4.52
N ARG A 19 23.42 12.49 -4.11
CA ARG A 19 22.97 11.97 -2.80
C ARG A 19 23.14 10.46 -2.68
N PHE A 20 22.93 9.72 -3.76
CA PHE A 20 23.12 8.27 -3.78
C PHE A 20 24.60 7.92 -3.53
N LEU A 21 25.53 8.63 -4.15
CA LEU A 21 26.98 8.44 -3.92
C LEU A 21 27.39 8.73 -2.48
N GLN A 22 26.85 9.81 -1.89
CA GLN A 22 27.12 10.13 -0.49
C GLN A 22 26.62 9.02 0.45
N THR A 23 25.40 8.52 0.22
CA THR A 23 24.85 7.41 1.01
C THR A 23 25.69 6.14 0.86
N LEU A 24 26.14 5.81 -0.35
CA LEU A 24 27.01 4.65 -0.57
C LEU A 24 28.38 4.81 0.11
N GLN A 25 28.99 5.99 0.03
CA GLN A 25 30.28 6.26 0.70
C GLN A 25 30.15 6.12 2.22
N LEU A 26 29.07 6.64 2.81
CA LEU A 26 28.79 6.54 4.24
C LEU A 26 28.58 5.08 4.67
N LYS A 27 27.70 4.34 3.97
CA LYS A 27 27.47 2.91 4.26
C LYS A 27 28.73 2.06 4.09
N LYS A 28 29.54 2.36 3.07
CA LYS A 28 30.83 1.69 2.86
C LYS A 28 31.81 1.96 4.00
N LYS A 29 31.86 3.18 4.55
CA LYS A 29 32.67 3.51 5.73
C LYS A 29 32.19 2.77 6.98
N GLU A 30 30.88 2.57 7.12
CA GLU A 30 30.26 1.80 8.21
C GLU A 30 30.43 0.27 8.06
N GLY A 31 31.10 -0.20 7.00
CA GLY A 31 31.29 -1.63 6.73
C GLY A 31 30.04 -2.33 6.18
N LEU A 32 28.97 -1.60 5.88
CA LEU A 32 27.73 -2.12 5.30
C LEU A 32 27.90 -2.27 3.77
N SER A 33 28.57 -3.34 3.36
CA SER A 33 28.75 -3.68 1.93
C SER A 33 27.53 -4.33 1.29
N VAL A 34 26.63 -4.90 2.11
CA VAL A 34 25.42 -5.60 1.64
C VAL A 34 24.21 -4.69 1.82
N TYR A 35 23.53 -4.39 0.71
CA TYR A 35 22.26 -3.67 0.73
C TYR A 35 21.14 -4.62 1.21
N LYS A 36 20.55 -4.32 2.37
CA LYS A 36 19.29 -4.95 2.82
C LYS A 36 18.12 -4.03 2.44
N ASP A 37 17.18 -4.54 1.64
CA ASP A 37 15.94 -3.82 1.35
C ASP A 37 15.06 -3.80 2.61
N VAL A 38 14.73 -2.60 3.09
CA VAL A 38 13.91 -2.36 4.29
C VAL A 38 12.54 -1.77 3.93
N ARG A 39 12.14 -1.76 2.65
CA ARG A 39 10.80 -1.29 2.24
C ARG A 39 9.67 -2.09 2.88
N SER A 40 9.92 -3.36 3.21
CA SER A 40 9.02 -4.23 3.96
C SER A 40 9.07 -4.03 5.48
N ASP A 41 10.12 -3.40 6.01
CA ASP A 41 10.35 -3.20 7.44
C ASP A 41 9.61 -1.96 7.99
N ASN A 42 8.40 -1.75 7.48
CA ASN A 42 7.48 -0.70 7.95
C ASN A 42 6.78 -1.16 9.23
N ALA A 43 7.56 -1.47 10.27
CA ALA A 43 7.05 -1.84 11.60
C ALA A 43 6.15 -0.75 12.24
N LYS A 44 6.23 0.49 11.73
CA LYS A 44 5.41 1.64 12.17
C LYS A 44 4.05 1.75 11.48
N ARG A 45 3.55 0.74 10.77
CA ARG A 45 2.13 0.73 10.41
C ARG A 45 1.34 0.50 11.68
N THR A 46 0.70 1.56 12.17
CA THR A 46 -0.23 1.58 13.29
C THR A 46 -1.08 0.32 13.28
N SER A 47 -0.75 -0.63 14.16
CA SER A 47 -1.60 -1.79 14.37
C SER A 47 -2.91 -1.23 14.92
N PHE A 48 -4.00 -1.39 14.17
CA PHE A 48 -5.34 -1.10 14.70
C PHE A 48 -5.50 -1.87 16.02
N SER A 49 -6.10 -1.23 17.03
CA SER A 49 -6.46 -1.90 18.28
C SER A 49 -7.23 -3.20 17.97
N SER A 50 -7.02 -4.23 18.78
CA SER A 50 -7.79 -5.49 18.68
C SER A 50 -9.29 -5.23 18.73
N GLU A 51 -9.72 -4.24 19.50
CA GLU A 51 -11.11 -3.78 19.59
C GLU A 51 -11.63 -3.24 18.26
N ASN A 52 -10.88 -2.35 17.61
CA ASN A 52 -11.26 -1.80 16.30
C ASN A 52 -11.35 -2.90 15.23
N ARG A 53 -10.46 -3.91 15.30
CA ARG A 53 -10.53 -5.07 14.40
C ARG A 53 -11.82 -5.84 14.60
N GLN A 54 -12.21 -6.10 15.85
CA GLN A 54 -13.43 -6.84 16.14
C GLN A 54 -14.67 -6.08 15.68
N GLN A 55 -14.74 -4.78 15.94
CA GLN A 55 -15.83 -3.93 15.47
C GLN A 55 -15.99 -3.98 13.95
N ILE A 56 -14.89 -3.96 13.19
CA ILE A 56 -14.92 -4.09 11.73
C ILE A 56 -15.45 -5.48 11.31
N ILE A 57 -14.99 -6.54 11.95
CA ILE A 57 -15.43 -7.92 11.66
C ILE A 57 -16.94 -8.06 11.93
N ASP A 58 -17.41 -7.58 13.07
CA ASP A 58 -18.82 -7.66 13.47
C ASP A 58 -19.71 -6.90 12.48
N HIS A 59 -19.26 -5.74 12.02
CA HIS A 59 -19.98 -4.98 11.00
C HIS A 59 -20.00 -5.66 9.63
N VAL A 60 -18.89 -6.22 9.18
CA VAL A 60 -18.87 -7.01 7.94
C VAL A 60 -19.85 -8.20 8.05
N ASN A 61 -19.89 -8.84 9.21
CA ASN A 61 -20.79 -9.97 9.48
C ASN A 61 -22.26 -9.56 9.65
N SER A 62 -22.57 -8.28 9.82
CA SER A 62 -23.96 -7.77 9.89
C SER A 62 -24.68 -7.80 8.55
N PHE A 63 -23.93 -7.91 7.44
CA PHE A 63 -24.49 -8.00 6.10
C PHE A 63 -24.80 -9.45 5.72
N PRO A 64 -25.89 -9.69 4.96
CA PRO A 64 -26.16 -11.01 4.41
C PRO A 64 -25.07 -11.40 3.41
N ARG A 65 -24.75 -12.70 3.40
CA ARG A 65 -23.72 -13.31 2.56
C ARG A 65 -24.39 -14.29 1.61
N ASP A 66 -23.96 -14.27 0.35
CA ASP A 66 -24.49 -15.15 -0.68
C ASP A 66 -23.40 -16.10 -1.19
N ILE A 67 -23.80 -17.35 -1.41
CA ILE A 67 -22.92 -18.35 -2.03
C ILE A 67 -22.90 -18.09 -3.54
N SER A 68 -21.71 -18.07 -4.11
CA SER A 68 -21.54 -17.87 -5.55
C SER A 68 -22.40 -18.84 -6.37
N HIS A 69 -23.24 -18.31 -7.26
CA HIS A 69 -24.15 -19.10 -8.10
C HIS A 69 -23.40 -20.14 -8.95
N TYR A 70 -22.24 -19.76 -9.49
CA TYR A 70 -21.46 -20.58 -10.42
C TYR A 70 -20.57 -21.65 -9.74
N GLY A 71 -20.51 -21.68 -8.40
CA GLY A 71 -19.55 -22.52 -7.65
C GLY A 71 -20.15 -23.38 -6.54
N ARG A 72 -21.48 -23.43 -6.38
CA ARG A 72 -22.17 -24.04 -5.22
C ARG A 72 -21.79 -25.50 -4.93
N SER A 73 -21.40 -26.27 -5.95
CA SER A 73 -21.00 -27.68 -5.77
C SER A 73 -19.51 -27.88 -5.45
N LYS A 74 -18.68 -26.84 -5.61
CA LYS A 74 -17.21 -26.93 -5.54
C LYS A 74 -16.59 -26.06 -4.46
N SER A 75 -17.33 -25.12 -3.85
CA SER A 75 -16.79 -24.21 -2.85
C SER A 75 -17.85 -23.68 -1.89
N GLU A 76 -17.50 -23.62 -0.60
CA GLU A 76 -18.28 -23.02 0.49
C GLU A 76 -17.98 -21.51 0.67
N LYS A 77 -17.41 -20.86 -0.36
CA LYS A 77 -17.09 -19.43 -0.28
C LYS A 77 -18.35 -18.59 -0.35
N GLU A 78 -18.52 -17.75 0.66
CA GLU A 78 -19.57 -16.76 0.77
C GLU A 78 -19.04 -15.38 0.37
N TYR A 79 -19.89 -14.59 -0.27
CA TYR A 79 -19.55 -13.27 -0.78
C TYR A 79 -20.58 -12.26 -0.29
N LEU A 80 -20.14 -11.01 -0.13
CA LEU A 80 -21.08 -9.91 0.09
C LEU A 80 -21.85 -9.62 -1.20
N SER A 81 -23.08 -9.13 -1.05
CA SER A 81 -23.92 -8.73 -2.18
C SER A 81 -23.21 -7.72 -3.08
N PRO A 82 -23.31 -7.83 -4.42
CA PRO A 82 -22.75 -6.85 -5.35
C PRO A 82 -23.37 -5.45 -5.20
N ASP A 83 -24.57 -5.35 -4.63
CA ASP A 83 -25.24 -4.08 -4.36
C ASP A 83 -24.73 -3.37 -3.10
N LEU A 84 -23.84 -4.01 -2.35
CA LEU A 84 -23.19 -3.43 -1.17
C LEU A 84 -22.04 -2.51 -1.61
N ASN A 85 -22.38 -1.29 -1.97
CA ASN A 85 -21.39 -0.26 -2.28
C ASN A 85 -20.76 0.36 -1.01
N TYR A 86 -19.62 1.04 -1.18
CA TYR A 86 -18.89 1.69 -0.09
C TYR A 86 -19.75 2.66 0.73
N SER A 87 -20.63 3.44 0.07
CA SER A 87 -21.53 4.36 0.75
C SER A 87 -22.51 3.63 1.68
N ARG A 88 -23.11 2.53 1.22
CA ARG A 88 -24.01 1.68 2.02
C ARG A 88 -23.27 0.97 3.15
N PHE A 89 -22.04 0.54 2.90
CA PHE A 89 -21.18 -0.07 3.91
C PHE A 89 -20.82 0.94 5.01
N GLN A 90 -20.48 2.18 4.64
CA GLN A 90 -20.04 3.22 5.57
C GLN A 90 -21.18 3.86 6.36
N LEU A 91 -22.36 4.06 5.75
CA LEU A 91 -23.53 4.64 6.42
C LEU A 91 -23.96 3.87 7.68
N ARG A 92 -23.67 2.57 7.73
CA ARG A 92 -24.01 1.71 8.86
C ARG A 92 -22.90 1.56 9.90
N PHE A 93 -21.73 2.17 9.69
CA PHE A 93 -20.59 2.07 10.60
C PHE A 93 -20.34 3.40 11.32
N SER A 94 -20.85 3.53 12.55
CA SER A 94 -20.85 4.79 13.30
C SER A 94 -19.52 5.12 14.00
N ASN A 95 -18.65 4.13 14.21
CA ASN A 95 -17.57 4.24 15.20
C ASN A 95 -16.16 4.46 14.60
N LEU A 96 -15.97 4.32 13.28
CA LEU A 96 -14.71 4.66 12.60
C LEU A 96 -14.96 5.57 11.39
N SER A 97 -14.11 6.58 11.24
CA SER A 97 -14.06 7.39 10.02
C SER A 97 -13.18 6.71 8.98
N PHE A 98 -13.78 6.33 7.85
CA PHE A 98 -13.01 5.86 6.70
C PHE A 98 -12.64 7.06 5.82
N ARG A 99 -11.38 7.13 5.38
CA ARG A 99 -10.97 8.06 4.33
C ARG A 99 -11.68 7.68 3.03
N ARG A 100 -12.09 8.70 2.27
CA ARG A 100 -12.62 8.48 0.91
C ARG A 100 -11.60 7.69 0.08
N PRO A 101 -12.07 6.76 -0.78
CA PRO A 101 -11.21 6.09 -1.73
C PRO A 101 -10.38 7.11 -2.50
N ARG A 102 -9.11 6.78 -2.75
CA ARG A 102 -8.27 7.59 -3.62
C ARG A 102 -8.86 7.47 -5.03
N VAL A 103 -9.26 8.60 -5.60
CA VAL A 103 -9.65 8.67 -7.01
C VAL A 103 -8.37 8.77 -7.83
N ASP A 104 -8.21 7.91 -8.82
CA ASP A 104 -7.05 7.93 -9.75
C ASP A 104 -7.18 9.07 -10.77
N THR A 105 -8.37 9.64 -10.85
CA THR A 105 -8.73 10.77 -11.70
C THR A 105 -8.79 12.05 -10.89
N CYS A 106 -8.22 13.11 -11.46
CA CYS A 106 -8.42 14.46 -10.96
C CYS A 106 -9.87 14.90 -11.23
N ARG A 107 -10.45 15.83 -10.45
CA ARG A 107 -11.83 16.33 -10.70
C ARG A 107 -12.04 16.81 -12.14
N THR A 108 -11.01 17.42 -12.72
CA THR A 108 -11.02 17.84 -14.13
C THR A 108 -11.00 16.65 -15.10
N CYS A 109 -10.32 15.55 -14.74
CA CYS A 109 -10.27 14.32 -15.52
C CYS A 109 -11.64 13.62 -15.52
N ASP A 110 -12.31 13.54 -14.35
CA ASP A 110 -13.67 12.97 -14.22
C ASP A 110 -14.72 13.74 -15.04
N MET A 111 -14.63 15.08 -15.07
CA MET A 111 -15.55 15.91 -15.87
C MET A 111 -15.37 15.73 -17.38
N LEU A 112 -14.21 15.24 -17.81
CA LEU A 112 -13.87 15.06 -19.22
C LEU A 112 -14.16 13.65 -19.73
N ASN A 113 -14.63 12.71 -18.87
CA ASN A 113 -14.83 11.30 -19.23
C ASN A 113 -13.63 10.68 -19.98
N LEU A 114 -12.41 11.03 -19.55
CA LEU A 114 -11.15 10.49 -20.09
C LEU A 114 -10.73 9.20 -19.37
#